data_AF-A0A7X9JN19-F1
#
_entry.id   AF-A0A7X9JN19-F1
#
_cell.length_a   1.000
_cell.length_b   1.000
_cell.length_c   1.000
_cell.angle_alpha   90.00
_cell.angle_beta   90.00
_cell.angle_gamma   90.00
#
_symmetry.space_group_name_H-M   'P 1'
#
loop_
_entity.id
_entity.type
_entity.pdbx_description
1 polymer ?
#
loop_
_entity_poly.entity_id
_entity_poly.type
_entity_poly.pdbx_seq_one_letter_code
_entity_poly.pdbx_strand_id
1 'polypeptide(L)'
;MKEFQKKEDLNKYTQREIAKIFSKLPEFQNKKVETIRRAISTVMAEMDSYENYYSQPKNKVDELEIKIDKENSIKISAKEYKEAIRKSQEQDIIIKELKKQIEIYKDNYSVNEKIISYLKSVVKPEPILTKEPKIEIKKDKIEQVKVALLSDIHFDEVVKKEQVMNFNEYNQEVALKRLWKFLKASILITENDKKIFNINQLNIFFLGDMLSGIIHDELIETNESNVSDSIMILSDVLAQMIIIYTKYFNKIVIDCDFGNHGRITQKKTYKNRYVNFDTILYNIIKLRLQNYINSNRVEMYVNTSPYGIREILGWKFLHSHGDDVKSWNQISYYGLKRRFANIKELYESSGGFDYWLNAHTHKPAYIDQTLTNGSIIGLNEYSLAKFGNKSPISQKFFGVNKEYGVNGVYDLQLHNAKEHNFILR
;
A
#
# COMPACT_ATOMS: atom_id res chain seq x y z
N MET A 1 15.96 18.43 57.01
CA MET A 1 14.62 18.32 57.64
C MET A 1 13.50 18.57 56.64
N LYS A 2 13.32 19.78 56.07
CA LYS A 2 12.24 20.08 55.11
C LYS A 2 12.23 19.18 53.86
N GLU A 3 13.38 18.91 53.25
CA GLU A 3 13.43 17.97 52.11
C GLU A 3 13.05 16.54 52.50
N PHE A 4 13.40 16.12 53.71
CA PHE A 4 12.99 14.82 54.23
C PHE A 4 11.47 14.80 54.46
N GLN A 5 10.91 15.88 55.01
CA GLN A 5 9.47 16.08 55.24
C GLN A 5 8.65 16.07 53.93
N LYS A 6 9.25 16.47 52.80
CA LYS A 6 8.64 16.38 51.46
C LYS A 6 8.60 14.95 50.92
N LYS A 7 9.52 14.09 51.36
CA LYS A 7 9.62 12.69 50.91
C LYS A 7 8.89 11.74 51.86
N GLU A 8 8.90 12.04 53.16
CA GLU A 8 8.33 11.21 54.20
C GLU A 8 7.73 12.04 55.35
N ASP A 9 6.68 11.51 55.97
CA ASP A 9 6.03 12.12 57.13
C ASP A 9 6.88 11.94 58.39
N LEU A 10 7.48 13.04 58.86
CA LEU A 10 8.38 13.06 60.01
C LEU A 10 7.73 12.63 61.33
N ASN A 11 6.40 12.71 61.46
CA ASN A 11 5.70 12.28 62.67
C ASN A 11 5.76 10.76 62.87
N LYS A 12 6.15 10.00 61.84
CA LYS A 12 6.33 8.55 61.90
C LYS A 12 7.65 8.12 62.55
N TYR A 13 8.57 9.05 62.78
CA TYR A 13 9.90 8.77 63.29
C TYR A 13 10.14 9.48 64.63
N THR A 14 10.81 8.80 65.55
CA THR A 14 11.32 9.45 66.76
C THR A 14 12.51 10.36 66.40
N GLN A 15 12.72 11.42 67.18
CA GLN A 15 13.87 12.34 66.97
C GLN A 15 15.22 11.59 66.94
N ARG A 16 15.34 10.48 67.66
CA ARG A 16 16.55 9.65 67.67
C ARG A 16 16.75 8.86 66.38
N GLU A 17 15.67 8.42 65.75
CA GLU A 17 15.72 7.74 64.44
C GLU A 17 16.09 8.72 63.33
N ILE A 18 15.49 9.92 63.35
CA ILE A 18 15.85 10.99 62.42
C ILE A 18 17.35 11.34 62.59
N ALA A 19 17.84 11.46 63.83
CA ALA A 19 19.25 11.71 64.09
C ALA A 19 20.18 10.62 63.56
N LYS A 20 19.78 9.33 63.63
CA LYS A 20 20.54 8.21 63.04
C LYS A 20 20.55 8.21 61.53
N ILE A 21 19.46 8.64 60.90
CA ILE A 21 19.41 8.81 59.44
C ILE A 21 20.38 9.92 59.05
N PHE A 22 20.33 11.05 59.78
CA PHE A 22 21.14 12.22 59.47
C PHE A 22 22.63 11.98 59.75
N SER A 23 22.99 11.19 60.76
CA SER A 23 24.39 10.84 61.03
C SER A 23 25.06 10.04 59.90
N LYS A 24 24.28 9.46 58.99
CA LYS A 24 24.80 8.75 57.81
C LYS A 24 25.03 9.67 56.62
N LEU A 25 24.53 10.91 56.67
CA LEU A 25 24.74 11.88 55.61
C LEU A 25 26.19 12.41 55.68
N PRO A 26 26.85 12.66 54.53
CA PRO A 26 28.23 13.10 54.49
C PRO A 26 28.52 14.33 55.35
N GLU A 27 27.58 15.27 55.45
CA GLU A 27 27.73 16.54 56.16
C GLU A 27 27.78 16.38 57.69
N PHE A 28 27.29 15.25 58.22
CA PHE A 28 27.26 14.96 59.66
C PHE A 28 28.15 13.76 60.04
N GLN A 29 28.94 13.25 59.10
CA GLN A 29 29.95 12.23 59.39
C GLN A 29 30.90 12.74 60.48
N ASN A 30 31.14 11.91 61.51
CA ASN A 30 31.92 12.17 62.72
C ASN A 30 31.22 12.95 63.86
N LYS A 31 29.97 13.41 63.71
CA LYS A 31 29.19 13.95 64.83
C LYS A 31 28.46 12.84 65.58
N LYS A 32 28.46 12.89 66.92
CA LYS A 32 27.74 11.90 67.74
C LYS A 32 26.23 12.04 67.50
N VAL A 33 25.53 10.90 67.36
CA VAL A 33 24.07 10.85 67.15
C VAL A 33 23.31 11.67 68.20
N GLU A 34 23.77 11.68 69.45
CA GLU A 34 23.13 12.45 70.52
C GLU A 34 23.23 13.97 70.31
N THR A 35 24.32 14.45 69.71
CA THR A 35 24.49 15.86 69.33
C THR A 35 23.51 16.24 68.22
N ILE A 36 23.40 15.39 67.20
CA ILE A 36 22.46 15.60 66.08
C ILE A 36 21.02 15.55 66.60
N ARG A 37 20.70 14.63 67.53
CA ARG A 37 19.38 14.53 68.13
C ARG A 37 19.01 15.79 68.89
N ARG A 38 19.90 16.35 69.71
CA ARG A 38 19.66 17.62 70.41
C ARG A 38 19.42 18.76 69.44
N ALA A 39 20.21 18.85 68.37
CA ALA A 39 20.02 19.86 67.33
C ALA A 39 18.65 19.73 66.64
N ILE A 40 18.23 18.50 66.31
CA ILE A 40 16.89 18.24 65.77
C ILE A 40 15.81 18.66 66.77
N SER A 41 15.96 18.36 68.06
CA SER A 41 14.98 18.79 69.08
C SER A 41 14.83 20.31 69.11
N THR A 42 15.94 21.06 69.09
CA THR A 42 15.90 22.53 69.06
C THR A 42 15.26 23.05 67.78
N VAL A 43 15.68 22.54 66.62
CA VAL A 43 15.14 22.97 65.32
C VAL A 43 13.65 22.65 65.20
N MET A 44 13.19 21.51 65.70
CA MET A 44 11.77 21.15 65.70
C MET A 44 10.96 22.01 66.68
N ALA A 45 11.52 22.38 67.84
CA ALA A 45 10.83 23.21 68.82
C ALA A 45 10.68 24.67 68.36
N GLU A 46 11.66 25.18 67.62
CA GLU A 46 11.67 26.56 67.14
C GLU A 46 11.33 26.68 65.63
N MET A 47 10.87 25.59 64.99
CA MET A 47 10.75 25.51 63.53
C MET A 47 9.83 26.59 62.95
N ASP A 48 8.70 26.85 63.59
CA ASP A 48 7.71 27.87 63.20
C ASP A 48 8.19 29.30 63.51
N SER A 49 9.02 29.46 64.55
CA SER A 49 9.70 30.73 64.89
C SER A 49 10.77 31.09 63.86
N TYR A 50 11.55 30.09 63.42
CA TYR A 50 12.50 30.25 62.31
C TYR A 50 11.73 30.57 61.03
N GLU A 51 10.64 29.87 60.72
CA GLU A 51 9.85 30.14 59.51
C GLU A 51 9.32 31.58 59.43
N ASN A 52 8.93 32.17 60.57
CA ASN A 52 8.53 33.58 60.68
C ASN A 52 9.70 34.58 60.64
N TYR A 53 10.91 34.19 61.05
CA TYR A 53 12.12 35.04 60.92
C TYR A 53 12.69 35.07 59.49
N TYR A 54 12.61 33.96 58.74
CA TYR A 54 13.16 33.85 57.37
C TYR A 54 12.17 34.23 56.25
N SER A 55 10.90 34.44 56.57
CA SER A 55 9.88 34.96 55.64
C SER A 55 9.84 36.50 55.58
N GLN A 56 10.63 37.21 56.42
CA GLN A 56 10.72 38.67 56.40
C GLN A 56 11.79 39.20 55.42
N PRO A 57 11.45 40.12 54.50
CA PRO A 57 12.34 40.60 53.44
C PRO A 57 13.47 41.56 53.89
N LYS A 58 13.59 41.88 55.19
CA LYS A 58 14.63 42.78 55.73
C LYS A 58 15.94 42.10 56.14
N ASN A 59 16.03 40.77 56.07
CA ASN A 59 17.27 40.04 56.32
C ASN A 59 18.06 39.86 55.01
N LYS A 60 18.83 40.89 54.63
CA LYS A 60 19.84 40.78 53.56
C LYS A 60 21.06 40.05 54.12
N VAL A 61 21.17 38.76 53.87
CA VAL A 61 22.42 38.02 54.08
C VAL A 61 22.69 37.20 52.83
N ASP A 62 23.82 37.48 52.16
CA ASP A 62 24.19 36.82 50.90
C ASP A 62 24.65 35.35 51.11
N GLU A 63 25.02 34.99 52.35
CA GLU A 63 25.34 33.61 52.77
C GLU A 63 24.72 33.34 54.14
N LEU A 64 23.94 32.26 54.27
CA LEU A 64 23.37 31.86 55.56
C LEU A 64 24.28 30.85 56.25
N GLU A 65 24.94 31.26 57.33
CA GLU A 65 25.81 30.42 58.16
C GLU A 65 25.01 29.79 59.31
N ILE A 66 24.70 28.50 59.20
CA ILE A 66 24.00 27.73 60.24
C ILE A 66 25.05 27.16 61.20
N LYS A 67 25.08 27.65 62.44
CA LYS A 67 25.93 27.08 63.51
C LYS A 67 25.37 25.75 63.98
N ILE A 68 26.20 24.71 63.92
CA ILE A 68 25.86 23.37 64.37
C ILE A 68 26.26 23.19 65.85
N ASP A 69 27.40 23.78 66.26
CA ASP A 69 27.87 23.86 67.65
C ASP A 69 28.84 25.05 67.83
N LYS A 70 29.57 25.12 68.96
CA LYS A 70 30.51 26.22 69.26
C LYS A 70 31.66 26.35 68.25
N GLU A 71 31.99 25.31 67.49
CA GLU A 71 33.18 25.31 66.60
C GLU A 71 32.86 25.12 65.11
N ASN A 72 31.67 24.63 64.71
CA ASN A 72 31.35 24.37 63.28
C ASN A 72 30.08 25.07 62.76
N SER A 73 30.13 25.52 61.49
CA SER A 73 29.02 26.10 60.74
C SER A 73 28.98 25.67 59.26
N ILE A 74 27.80 25.68 58.63
CA ILE A 74 27.59 25.39 57.19
C ILE A 74 26.95 26.62 56.52
N LYS A 75 27.43 27.00 55.33
CA LYS A 75 26.92 28.13 54.54
C LYS A 75 26.13 27.68 53.32
N ILE A 76 24.91 28.21 53.12
CA ILE A 76 24.08 27.93 51.94
C ILE A 76 23.75 29.24 51.21
N SER A 77 23.80 29.19 49.87
CA SER A 77 23.41 30.30 48.98
C SER A 77 21.90 30.56 49.03
N ALA A 78 21.51 31.77 49.41
CA ALA A 78 20.11 32.18 49.50
C ALA A 78 19.37 32.13 48.14
N LYS A 79 20.10 32.16 47.02
CA LYS A 79 19.55 32.14 45.66
C LYS A 79 19.00 30.75 45.29
N GLU A 80 19.78 29.70 45.56
CA GLU A 80 19.39 28.32 45.25
C GLU A 80 18.18 27.88 46.08
N TYR A 81 18.13 28.30 47.34
CA TYR A 81 17.00 28.04 48.22
C TYR A 81 15.69 28.69 47.73
N LYS A 82 15.74 29.95 47.31
CA LYS A 82 14.56 30.66 46.76
C LYS A 82 14.05 30.01 45.47
N GLU A 83 14.95 29.57 44.60
CA GLU A 83 14.57 28.94 43.34
C GLU A 83 13.90 27.57 43.55
N ALA A 84 14.39 26.78 44.51
CA ALA A 84 13.79 25.49 44.88
C ALA A 84 12.37 25.66 45.48
N ILE A 85 12.15 26.70 46.28
CA ILE A 85 10.81 27.02 46.80
C ILE A 85 9.86 27.37 45.65
N ARG A 86 10.30 28.21 44.71
CA ARG A 86 9.46 28.63 43.58
C ARG A 86 9.04 27.44 42.72
N LYS A 87 9.98 26.55 42.37
CA LYS A 87 9.69 25.32 41.60
C LYS A 87 8.73 24.38 42.33
N SER A 88 8.86 24.27 43.65
CA SER A 88 7.93 23.48 44.47
C SER A 88 6.51 24.04 44.41
N GLN A 89 6.35 25.36 44.53
CA GLN A 89 5.05 26.02 44.47
C GLN A 89 4.39 25.88 43.08
N GLU A 90 5.16 25.98 42.00
CA GLU A 90 4.68 25.76 40.63
C GLU A 90 4.16 24.31 40.44
N GLN A 91 4.89 23.31 40.97
CA GLN A 91 4.48 21.91 40.90
C GLN A 91 3.19 21.63 41.68
N ASP A 92 3.00 22.25 42.85
CA ASP A 92 1.80 22.07 43.66
C ASP A 92 0.54 22.58 42.95
N ILE A 93 0.65 23.68 42.19
CA ILE A 93 -0.44 24.21 41.38
C ILE A 93 -0.83 23.22 40.27
N ILE A 94 0.16 22.68 39.55
CA ILE A 94 -0.07 21.70 38.47
C ILE A 94 -0.74 20.43 39.00
N ILE A 95 -0.27 19.91 40.13
CA ILE A 95 -0.87 18.71 40.76
C ILE A 95 -2.33 18.96 41.13
N LYS A 96 -2.65 20.14 41.66
CA LYS A 96 -4.03 20.50 42.01
C LYS A 96 -4.93 20.55 40.78
N GLU A 97 -4.44 21.07 39.67
CA GLU A 97 -5.19 21.15 38.41
C GLU A 97 -5.43 19.75 37.80
N LEU A 98 -4.41 18.90 37.76
CA LEU A 98 -4.53 17.51 37.29
C LEU A 98 -5.51 16.69 38.13
N LYS A 99 -5.52 16.86 39.46
CA LYS A 99 -6.49 16.20 40.36
C LYS A 99 -7.93 16.60 40.02
N LYS A 100 -8.17 17.88 39.78
CA LYS A 100 -9.49 18.40 39.39
C LYS A 100 -9.95 17.81 38.04
N GLN A 101 -9.06 17.71 37.07
CA GLN A 101 -9.37 17.09 35.78
C GLN A 101 -9.72 15.60 35.93
N ILE A 102 -8.95 14.84 36.73
CA ILE A 102 -9.22 13.42 37.00
C ILE A 102 -10.60 13.23 37.64
N GLU A 103 -11.00 14.11 38.55
CA GLU A 103 -12.32 14.05 39.20
C GLU A 103 -13.45 14.24 38.18
N ILE A 104 -13.34 15.25 37.30
CA ILE A 104 -14.29 15.47 36.19
C ILE A 104 -14.35 14.25 35.26
N TYR A 105 -13.21 13.65 34.91
CA TYR A 105 -13.19 12.45 34.07
C TYR A 105 -13.82 11.23 34.75
N LYS A 106 -13.63 11.07 36.07
CA LYS A 106 -14.27 9.99 36.85
C LYS A 106 -15.79 10.15 36.92
N ASP A 107 -16.26 11.36 37.13
CA ASP A 107 -17.70 11.65 37.15
C ASP A 107 -18.33 11.38 35.78
N ASN A 108 -17.70 11.85 34.70
CA ASN A 108 -18.14 11.57 33.33
C ASN A 108 -18.13 10.08 33.00
N TYR A 109 -17.11 9.34 33.44
CA TYR A 109 -17.04 7.89 33.28
C TYR A 109 -18.18 7.18 34.02
N SER A 110 -18.46 7.58 35.27
CA SER A 110 -19.56 7.04 36.07
C SER A 110 -20.93 7.30 35.43
N VAL A 111 -21.13 8.49 34.87
CA VAL A 111 -22.36 8.85 34.14
C VAL A 111 -22.49 8.01 32.87
N ASN A 112 -21.41 7.84 32.10
CA ASN A 112 -21.42 7.01 30.89
C ASN A 112 -21.69 5.54 31.19
N GLU A 113 -21.12 4.96 32.25
CA GLU A 113 -21.41 3.58 32.68
C GLU A 113 -22.88 3.41 33.08
N LYS A 114 -23.45 4.39 33.78
CA LYS A 114 -24.89 4.38 34.13
C LYS A 114 -25.77 4.48 32.89
N ILE A 115 -25.42 5.34 31.93
CA ILE A 115 -26.13 5.47 30.65
C ILE A 115 -26.02 4.17 29.85
N ILE A 116 -24.84 3.57 29.74
CA ILE A 116 -24.64 2.30 29.04
C ILE A 116 -25.40 1.16 29.73
N SER A 117 -25.39 1.11 31.06
CA SER A 117 -26.16 0.13 31.84
C SER A 117 -27.67 0.28 31.60
N TYR A 118 -28.17 1.52 31.62
CA TYR A 118 -29.56 1.82 31.31
C TYR A 118 -29.92 1.46 29.86
N LEU A 119 -29.08 1.85 28.88
CA LEU A 119 -29.26 1.48 27.48
C LEU A 119 -29.24 -0.04 27.29
N LYS A 120 -28.36 -0.79 27.95
CA LYS A 120 -28.38 -2.26 27.92
C LYS A 120 -29.65 -2.85 28.54
N SER A 121 -30.27 -2.16 29.49
CA SER A 121 -31.52 -2.60 30.12
C SER A 121 -32.76 -2.32 29.26
N VAL A 122 -32.72 -1.27 28.44
CA VAL A 122 -33.85 -0.82 27.61
C VAL A 122 -33.74 -1.32 26.17
N VAL A 123 -32.54 -1.26 25.59
CA VAL A 123 -32.24 -1.73 24.24
C VAL A 123 -31.93 -3.22 24.30
N LYS A 124 -32.95 -4.03 24.04
CA LYS A 124 -32.77 -5.47 23.85
C LYS A 124 -32.09 -5.72 22.50
N PRO A 125 -31.27 -6.78 22.37
CA PRO A 125 -30.74 -7.20 21.08
C PRO A 125 -31.90 -7.36 20.10
N GLU A 126 -31.83 -6.65 18.99
CA GLU A 126 -32.88 -6.70 17.98
C GLU A 126 -32.90 -8.13 17.42
N PRO A 127 -34.04 -8.83 17.45
CA PRO A 127 -34.12 -10.14 16.84
C PRO A 127 -33.84 -9.99 15.35
N ILE A 128 -33.26 -11.01 14.73
CA ILE A 128 -33.17 -11.07 13.26
C ILE A 128 -34.61 -11.18 12.74
N LEU A 129 -35.22 -10.03 12.41
CA LEU A 129 -36.60 -9.93 11.93
C LEU A 129 -36.71 -10.32 10.45
N THR A 130 -35.63 -10.16 9.70
CA THR A 130 -35.54 -10.52 8.28
C THR A 130 -35.04 -11.94 8.13
N LYS A 131 -35.81 -12.80 7.46
CA LYS A 131 -35.30 -14.11 7.02
C LYS A 131 -34.01 -13.90 6.24
N GLU A 132 -32.98 -14.68 6.58
CA GLU A 132 -31.73 -14.70 5.82
C GLU A 132 -32.04 -14.91 4.33
N PRO A 133 -31.32 -14.23 3.43
CA PRO A 133 -31.50 -14.47 2.01
C PRO A 133 -31.14 -15.93 1.70
N LYS A 134 -32.10 -16.69 1.18
CA LYS A 134 -31.81 -18.00 0.60
C LYS A 134 -31.03 -17.79 -0.70
N ILE A 135 -29.73 -18.07 -0.67
CA ILE A 135 -28.88 -18.00 -1.86
C ILE A 135 -29.04 -19.31 -2.63
N GLU A 136 -29.95 -19.36 -3.60
CA GLU A 136 -30.03 -20.47 -4.56
C GLU A 136 -29.09 -20.20 -5.74
N ILE A 137 -27.97 -20.92 -5.82
CA ILE A 137 -27.06 -20.83 -6.96
C ILE A 137 -27.70 -21.55 -8.15
N LYS A 138 -28.30 -20.78 -9.07
CA LYS A 138 -28.81 -21.27 -10.35
C LYS A 138 -27.82 -20.88 -11.44
N LYS A 139 -26.82 -21.73 -11.67
CA LYS A 139 -25.70 -21.47 -12.60
C LYS A 139 -26.17 -20.93 -13.95
N ASP A 140 -27.22 -21.52 -14.52
CA ASP A 140 -27.79 -21.15 -15.82
C ASP A 140 -28.37 -19.73 -15.87
N LYS A 141 -28.59 -19.11 -14.71
CA LYS A 141 -29.14 -17.75 -14.58
C LYS A 141 -28.08 -16.69 -14.29
N ILE A 142 -26.84 -17.07 -13.96
CA ILE A 142 -25.78 -16.11 -13.61
C ILE A 142 -24.68 -16.16 -14.66
N GLU A 143 -24.92 -15.44 -15.76
CA GLU A 143 -24.01 -15.38 -16.90
C GLU A 143 -22.76 -14.54 -16.59
N GLN A 144 -21.59 -15.06 -16.94
CA GLN A 144 -20.32 -14.35 -16.79
C GLN A 144 -19.37 -14.70 -17.93
N VAL A 145 -18.65 -13.70 -18.44
CA VAL A 145 -17.56 -13.86 -19.40
C VAL A 145 -16.24 -13.60 -18.68
N LYS A 146 -15.19 -14.39 -18.99
CA LYS A 146 -13.85 -14.10 -18.48
C LYS A 146 -13.10 -13.17 -19.41
N VAL A 147 -12.26 -12.31 -18.83
CA VAL A 147 -11.43 -11.35 -19.54
C VAL A 147 -9.98 -11.52 -19.12
N ALA A 148 -9.10 -11.69 -20.09
CA ALA A 148 -7.65 -11.73 -19.93
C ALA A 148 -7.03 -10.52 -20.62
N LEU A 149 -6.28 -9.71 -19.88
CA LEU A 149 -5.44 -8.65 -20.46
C LEU A 149 -4.02 -9.17 -20.60
N LEU A 150 -3.44 -8.97 -21.78
CA LEU A 150 -2.06 -9.33 -22.11
C LEU A 150 -1.41 -8.15 -22.84
N SER A 151 -0.37 -7.58 -22.24
CA SER A 151 0.35 -6.43 -22.79
C SER A 151 1.74 -6.32 -22.20
N ASP A 152 2.56 -5.47 -22.80
CA ASP A 152 3.90 -5.16 -22.29
C ASP A 152 4.67 -6.45 -22.00
N ILE A 153 4.58 -7.39 -22.94
CA ILE A 153 5.32 -8.65 -22.91
C ILE A 153 6.79 -8.31 -23.13
N HIS A 154 7.10 -7.30 -23.96
CA HIS A 154 8.48 -6.91 -24.29
C HIS A 154 9.33 -8.13 -24.61
N PHE A 155 8.76 -9.07 -25.36
CA PHE A 155 9.45 -10.29 -25.70
C PHE A 155 10.75 -9.92 -26.42
N ASP A 156 11.83 -10.61 -26.04
CA ASP A 156 13.21 -10.40 -26.50
C ASP A 156 14.05 -9.38 -25.71
N GLU A 157 13.46 -8.57 -24.82
CA GLU A 157 14.25 -7.71 -23.92
C GLU A 157 15.04 -8.57 -22.92
N VAL A 158 16.29 -8.20 -22.68
CA VAL A 158 17.18 -8.87 -21.73
C VAL A 158 17.44 -7.95 -20.54
N VAL A 159 17.07 -8.41 -19.34
CA VAL A 159 17.37 -7.72 -18.07
C VAL A 159 18.28 -8.62 -17.24
N LYS A 160 19.51 -8.15 -17.01
CA LYS A 160 20.49 -8.89 -16.20
C LYS A 160 20.33 -8.56 -14.73
N LYS A 161 20.25 -9.59 -13.88
CA LYS A 161 20.02 -9.43 -12.43
C LYS A 161 21.02 -8.48 -11.77
N GLU A 162 22.28 -8.50 -12.18
CA GLU A 162 23.34 -7.66 -11.61
C GLU A 162 23.14 -6.17 -11.94
N GLN A 163 22.49 -5.86 -13.07
CA GLN A 163 22.24 -4.49 -13.53
C GLN A 163 20.99 -3.86 -12.88
N VAL A 164 20.17 -4.67 -12.21
CA VAL A 164 18.94 -4.23 -11.52
C VAL A 164 18.93 -4.60 -10.04
N MET A 165 20.09 -4.57 -9.38
CA MET A 165 20.26 -4.85 -7.94
C MET A 165 19.68 -6.21 -7.50
N ASN A 166 19.68 -7.21 -8.38
CA ASN A 166 19.10 -8.54 -8.20
C ASN A 166 17.59 -8.57 -7.93
N PHE A 167 16.86 -7.51 -8.25
CA PHE A 167 15.41 -7.47 -8.07
C PHE A 167 14.62 -8.17 -9.18
N ASN A 168 15.21 -8.35 -10.36
CA ASN A 168 14.55 -8.96 -11.51
C ASN A 168 15.58 -9.62 -12.44
N GLU A 169 15.11 -10.55 -13.25
CA GLU A 169 15.82 -11.14 -14.39
C GLU A 169 14.77 -11.37 -15.47
N TYR A 170 15.13 -11.07 -16.72
CA TYR A 170 14.23 -11.23 -17.85
C TYR A 170 14.99 -11.60 -19.12
N ASN A 171 14.42 -12.51 -19.87
CA ASN A 171 14.85 -13.01 -21.18
C ASN A 171 13.67 -13.79 -21.78
N GLN A 172 13.81 -14.34 -22.99
CA GLN A 172 12.76 -15.12 -23.63
C GLN A 172 12.29 -16.30 -22.76
N GLU A 173 13.20 -17.06 -22.16
CA GLU A 173 12.84 -18.21 -21.31
C GLU A 173 11.97 -17.79 -20.12
N VAL A 174 12.33 -16.70 -19.44
CA VAL A 174 11.57 -16.14 -18.33
C VAL A 174 10.21 -15.62 -18.80
N ALA A 175 10.14 -14.97 -19.96
CA ALA A 175 8.89 -14.51 -20.57
C ALA A 175 7.92 -15.69 -20.78
N LEU A 176 8.42 -16.78 -21.38
CA LEU A 176 7.66 -18.01 -21.60
C LEU A 176 7.17 -18.63 -20.29
N LYS A 177 8.02 -18.73 -19.27
CA LYS A 177 7.60 -19.22 -17.93
C LYS A 177 6.49 -18.35 -17.31
N ARG A 178 6.57 -17.03 -17.46
CA ARG A 178 5.56 -16.09 -16.94
C ARG A 178 4.23 -16.20 -17.69
N LEU A 179 4.25 -16.34 -19.02
CA LEU A 179 3.06 -16.59 -19.84
C LEU A 179 2.39 -17.93 -19.49
N TRP A 180 3.18 -19.00 -19.28
CA TRP A 180 2.66 -20.30 -18.85
C TRP A 180 1.96 -20.22 -17.49
N LYS A 181 2.55 -19.46 -16.55
CA LYS A 181 1.96 -19.23 -15.23
C LYS A 181 0.63 -18.48 -15.34
N PHE A 182 0.55 -17.47 -16.20
CA PHE A 182 -0.70 -16.74 -16.47
C PHE A 182 -1.78 -17.67 -17.04
N LEU A 183 -1.44 -18.48 -18.04
CA LEU A 183 -2.33 -19.49 -18.62
C LEU A 183 -2.89 -20.44 -17.55
N LYS A 184 -2.02 -21.03 -16.72
CA LYS A 184 -2.42 -21.96 -15.65
C LYS A 184 -3.33 -21.28 -14.62
N ALA A 185 -2.97 -20.08 -14.16
CA ALA A 185 -3.73 -19.37 -13.15
C ALA A 185 -5.11 -18.94 -13.65
N SER A 186 -5.20 -18.41 -14.87
CA SER A 186 -6.48 -18.01 -15.48
C SER A 186 -7.42 -19.20 -15.69
N ILE A 187 -6.91 -20.36 -16.11
CA ILE A 187 -7.69 -21.60 -16.19
C ILE A 187 -8.18 -22.03 -14.80
N LEU A 188 -7.30 -22.05 -13.81
CA LEU A 188 -7.65 -22.46 -12.44
C LEU A 188 -8.77 -21.59 -11.85
N ILE A 189 -8.66 -20.28 -11.99
CA ILE A 189 -9.67 -19.31 -11.54
C ILE A 189 -10.98 -19.54 -12.28
N THR A 190 -10.93 -19.72 -13.60
CA THR A 190 -12.12 -19.99 -14.42
C THR A 190 -12.86 -21.25 -13.95
N GLU A 191 -12.14 -22.36 -13.77
CA GLU A 191 -12.74 -23.62 -13.34
C GLU A 191 -13.33 -23.52 -11.93
N ASN A 192 -12.71 -22.73 -11.05
CA ASN A 192 -13.31 -22.44 -9.75
C ASN A 192 -14.61 -21.62 -9.88
N ASP A 193 -14.61 -20.58 -10.72
CA ASP A 193 -15.75 -19.69 -10.87
C ASP A 193 -16.93 -20.34 -11.61
N LYS A 194 -16.67 -21.33 -12.47
CA LYS A 194 -17.69 -22.18 -13.10
C LYS A 194 -18.53 -22.99 -12.11
N LYS A 195 -18.15 -23.07 -10.83
CA LYS A 195 -18.99 -23.66 -9.77
C LYS A 195 -20.21 -22.79 -9.47
N ILE A 196 -20.15 -21.49 -9.77
CA ILE A 196 -21.18 -20.51 -9.45
C ILE A 196 -21.78 -19.91 -10.73
N PHE A 197 -20.94 -19.57 -11.70
CA PHE A 197 -21.35 -18.82 -12.89
C PHE A 197 -21.41 -19.70 -14.15
N ASN A 198 -22.32 -19.38 -15.07
CA ASN A 198 -22.29 -19.92 -16.42
C ASN A 198 -21.24 -19.18 -17.26
N ILE A 199 -20.04 -19.76 -17.36
CA ILE A 199 -18.89 -19.20 -18.10
C ILE A 199 -18.58 -20.08 -19.30
N ASN A 200 -18.87 -19.56 -20.50
CA ASN A 200 -18.61 -20.25 -21.78
C ASN A 200 -17.64 -19.50 -22.69
N GLN A 201 -17.36 -18.22 -22.40
CA GLN A 201 -16.59 -17.34 -23.26
C GLN A 201 -15.41 -16.72 -22.51
N LEU A 202 -14.29 -16.60 -23.23
CA LEU A 202 -13.12 -15.83 -22.83
C LEU A 202 -12.90 -14.69 -23.84
N ASN A 203 -12.78 -13.47 -23.33
CA ASN A 203 -12.29 -12.33 -24.09
C ASN A 203 -10.82 -12.11 -23.76
N ILE A 204 -9.98 -11.99 -24.78
CA ILE A 204 -8.56 -11.69 -24.65
C ILE A 204 -8.32 -10.33 -25.28
N PHE A 205 -7.76 -9.40 -24.52
CA PHE A 205 -7.30 -8.12 -25.05
C PHE A 205 -5.78 -8.14 -25.09
N PHE A 206 -5.21 -8.15 -26.30
CA PHE A 206 -3.81 -7.83 -26.52
C PHE A 206 -3.69 -6.31 -26.58
N LEU A 207 -3.16 -5.68 -25.54
CA LEU A 207 -3.10 -4.21 -25.43
C LEU A 207 -1.77 -3.62 -25.92
N GLY A 208 -1.05 -4.31 -26.81
CA GLY A 208 0.21 -3.82 -27.41
C GLY A 208 1.48 -4.05 -26.58
N ASP A 209 2.62 -3.70 -27.18
CA ASP A 209 3.99 -3.91 -26.66
C ASP A 209 4.26 -5.40 -26.41
N MET A 210 3.93 -6.23 -27.41
CA MET A 210 4.17 -7.67 -27.33
C MET A 210 5.66 -7.98 -27.50
N LEU A 211 6.34 -7.16 -28.29
CA LEU A 211 7.76 -7.27 -28.62
C LEU A 211 8.49 -6.05 -28.06
N SER A 212 9.74 -6.25 -27.62
CA SER A 212 10.65 -5.15 -27.25
C SER A 212 10.90 -4.20 -28.43
N GLY A 213 10.98 -4.78 -29.64
CA GLY A 213 11.11 -4.05 -30.89
C GLY A 213 12.50 -3.45 -31.10
N ILE A 214 12.58 -2.44 -31.97
CA ILE A 214 13.83 -1.83 -32.44
C ILE A 214 13.81 -0.31 -32.33
N ILE A 215 12.96 0.22 -31.43
CA ILE A 215 12.68 1.66 -31.36
C ILE A 215 13.80 2.48 -30.73
N HIS A 216 14.72 1.81 -30.03
CA HIS A 216 15.91 2.38 -29.42
C HIS A 216 17.13 1.60 -29.89
N ASP A 217 18.25 2.30 -30.14
CA ASP A 217 19.49 1.66 -30.57
C ASP A 217 19.97 0.61 -29.55
N GLU A 218 19.77 0.88 -28.26
CA GLU A 218 20.08 -0.08 -27.19
C GLU A 218 19.33 -1.42 -27.32
N LEU A 219 18.06 -1.39 -27.76
CA LEU A 219 17.26 -2.61 -27.93
C LEU A 219 17.75 -3.41 -29.13
N ILE A 220 18.20 -2.74 -30.19
CA ILE A 220 18.79 -3.39 -31.37
C ILE A 220 20.07 -4.14 -30.96
N GLU A 221 20.87 -3.57 -30.06
CA GLU A 221 22.12 -4.14 -29.60
C GLU A 221 21.95 -5.24 -28.54
N THR A 222 20.92 -5.16 -27.70
CA THR A 222 20.80 -5.97 -26.47
C THR A 222 19.70 -7.03 -26.49
N ASN A 223 18.74 -6.96 -27.42
CA ASN A 223 17.72 -8.00 -27.56
C ASN A 223 18.35 -9.38 -27.79
N GLU A 224 17.70 -10.42 -27.26
CA GLU A 224 18.23 -11.80 -27.27
C GLU A 224 18.33 -12.40 -28.68
N SER A 225 17.45 -11.99 -29.59
CA SER A 225 17.43 -12.39 -30.99
C SER A 225 17.04 -11.22 -31.90
N ASN A 226 16.92 -11.48 -33.21
CA ASN A 226 16.40 -10.45 -34.12
C ASN A 226 14.87 -10.41 -34.04
N VAL A 227 14.30 -9.24 -34.35
CA VAL A 227 12.85 -9.00 -34.26
C VAL A 227 12.01 -9.99 -35.08
N SER A 228 12.54 -10.53 -36.19
CA SER A 228 11.82 -11.51 -37.01
C SER A 228 11.66 -12.85 -36.29
N ASP A 229 12.73 -13.34 -35.65
CA ASP A 229 12.69 -14.57 -34.86
C ASP A 229 11.73 -14.40 -33.66
N SER A 230 11.81 -13.26 -32.97
CA SER A 230 10.94 -12.91 -31.84
C SER A 230 9.47 -12.89 -32.22
N ILE A 231 9.13 -12.34 -33.39
CA ILE A 231 7.76 -12.38 -33.95
C ILE A 231 7.31 -13.83 -34.13
N MET A 232 8.14 -14.66 -34.76
CA MET A 232 7.79 -16.05 -35.07
C MET A 232 7.60 -16.88 -33.80
N ILE A 233 8.51 -16.80 -32.84
CA ILE A 233 8.46 -17.53 -31.58
C ILE A 233 7.23 -17.11 -30.76
N LEU A 234 7.06 -15.80 -30.51
CA LEU A 234 5.96 -15.33 -29.69
C LEU A 234 4.60 -15.59 -30.35
N SER A 235 4.50 -15.48 -31.68
CA SER A 235 3.27 -15.81 -32.40
C SER A 235 2.87 -17.28 -32.23
N ASP A 236 3.84 -18.21 -32.23
CA ASP A 236 3.55 -19.63 -31.99
C ASP A 236 3.08 -19.86 -30.55
N VAL A 237 3.79 -19.30 -29.58
CA VAL A 237 3.47 -19.44 -28.15
C VAL A 237 2.07 -18.90 -27.84
N LEU A 238 1.72 -17.71 -28.31
CA LEU A 238 0.41 -17.12 -28.07
C LEU A 238 -0.70 -17.87 -28.81
N ALA A 239 -0.45 -18.35 -30.04
CA ALA A 239 -1.40 -19.21 -30.74
C ALA A 239 -1.66 -20.52 -29.97
N GLN A 240 -0.61 -21.18 -29.46
CA GLN A 240 -0.74 -22.39 -28.65
C GLN A 240 -1.49 -22.14 -27.34
N MET A 241 -1.23 -21.00 -26.70
CA MET A 241 -1.96 -20.59 -25.50
C MET A 241 -3.46 -20.46 -25.78
N ILE A 242 -3.84 -19.83 -26.90
CA ILE A 242 -5.24 -19.71 -27.36
C ILE A 242 -5.83 -21.09 -27.65
N ILE A 243 -5.10 -21.98 -28.33
CA ILE A 243 -5.52 -23.36 -28.60
C ILE A 243 -5.83 -24.10 -27.30
N ILE A 244 -4.99 -23.96 -26.27
CA ILE A 244 -5.23 -24.56 -24.95
C ILE A 244 -6.52 -24.01 -24.33
N TYR A 245 -6.75 -22.70 -24.39
CA TYR A 245 -8.00 -22.10 -23.89
C TYR A 245 -9.26 -22.68 -24.56
N THR A 246 -9.20 -23.13 -25.82
CA THR A 246 -10.37 -23.75 -26.49
C THR A 246 -10.85 -25.04 -25.80
N LYS A 247 -10.04 -25.67 -24.96
CA LYS A 247 -10.46 -26.82 -24.13
C LYS A 247 -11.35 -26.42 -22.95
N TYR A 248 -11.29 -25.16 -22.54
CA TYR A 248 -11.98 -24.64 -21.36
C TYR A 248 -13.11 -23.66 -21.72
N PHE A 249 -13.10 -23.07 -22.91
CA PHE A 249 -14.09 -22.12 -23.37
C PHE A 249 -14.67 -22.53 -24.72
N ASN A 250 -15.99 -22.41 -24.87
CA ASN A 250 -16.68 -22.70 -26.13
C ASN A 250 -16.37 -21.62 -27.18
N LYS A 251 -16.26 -20.36 -26.72
CA LYS A 251 -15.99 -19.19 -27.55
C LYS A 251 -14.80 -18.41 -27.00
N ILE A 252 -13.91 -17.96 -27.87
CA ILE A 252 -12.85 -17.01 -27.55
C ILE A 252 -12.98 -15.81 -28.48
N VAL A 253 -12.95 -14.60 -27.92
CA VAL A 253 -12.96 -13.34 -28.68
C VAL A 253 -11.67 -12.60 -28.37
N ILE A 254 -10.95 -12.15 -29.39
CA ILE A 254 -9.63 -11.55 -29.24
C ILE A 254 -9.62 -10.19 -29.91
N ASP A 255 -9.29 -9.18 -29.15
CA ASP A 255 -9.10 -7.80 -29.60
C ASP A 255 -7.63 -7.44 -29.50
N CYS A 256 -7.04 -6.94 -30.58
CA CYS A 256 -5.60 -6.72 -30.68
C CYS A 256 -5.28 -5.26 -31.00
N ASP A 257 -4.74 -4.56 -30.01
CA ASP A 257 -4.18 -3.22 -30.10
C ASP A 257 -2.66 -3.30 -30.25
N PHE A 258 -2.07 -2.31 -30.91
CA PHE A 258 -0.62 -2.20 -31.09
C PHE A 258 -0.03 -1.19 -30.10
N GLY A 259 1.18 -1.47 -29.62
CA GLY A 259 1.91 -0.60 -28.71
C GLY A 259 2.96 0.27 -29.40
N ASN A 260 3.73 1.03 -28.62
CA ASN A 260 4.80 1.88 -29.16
C ASN A 260 6.12 1.15 -29.40
N HIS A 261 6.40 0.03 -28.72
CA HIS A 261 7.61 -0.74 -28.92
C HIS A 261 7.61 -1.50 -30.24
N GLY A 262 6.45 -1.96 -30.70
CA GLY A 262 6.33 -2.62 -32.01
C GLY A 262 6.46 -1.69 -33.24
N ARG A 263 6.74 -0.38 -33.08
CA ARG A 263 6.90 0.52 -34.24
C ARG A 263 8.10 0.09 -35.09
N ILE A 264 7.93 0.12 -36.42
CA ILE A 264 9.01 -0.15 -37.38
C ILE A 264 10.00 1.03 -37.45
N THR A 265 9.53 2.25 -37.14
CA THR A 265 10.33 3.46 -37.13
C THR A 265 10.62 3.95 -35.71
N GLN A 266 11.81 4.49 -35.46
CA GLN A 266 12.17 5.03 -34.14
C GLN A 266 11.31 6.24 -33.74
N LYS A 267 10.96 7.11 -34.69
CA LYS A 267 10.14 8.31 -34.43
C LYS A 267 8.66 7.97 -34.36
N LYS A 268 7.93 8.64 -33.46
CA LYS A 268 6.48 8.52 -33.35
C LYS A 268 5.80 9.05 -34.61
N THR A 269 4.93 8.24 -35.20
CA THR A 269 4.03 8.62 -36.30
C THR A 269 2.59 8.60 -35.82
N TYR A 270 1.71 9.37 -36.47
CA TYR A 270 0.27 9.38 -36.18
C TYR A 270 -0.58 8.79 -37.30
N LYS A 271 -0.11 8.89 -38.55
CA LYS A 271 -0.73 8.21 -39.71
C LYS A 271 -0.24 6.77 -39.77
N ASN A 272 -1.15 5.84 -40.05
CA ASN A 272 -0.85 4.41 -40.24
C ASN A 272 -0.05 3.79 -39.09
N ARG A 273 -0.37 4.17 -37.83
CA ARG A 273 0.31 3.65 -36.63
C ARG A 273 0.26 2.12 -36.49
N TYR A 274 -0.75 1.50 -37.07
CA TYR A 274 -0.92 0.04 -37.12
C TYR A 274 0.13 -0.68 -37.98
N VAL A 275 0.94 0.05 -38.76
CA VAL A 275 2.12 -0.52 -39.41
C VAL A 275 3.18 -0.76 -38.34
N ASN A 276 3.07 -1.93 -37.71
CA ASN A 276 3.67 -2.25 -36.41
C ASN A 276 3.94 -3.77 -36.34
N PHE A 277 5.03 -4.16 -35.69
CA PHE A 277 5.40 -5.56 -35.47
C PHE A 277 4.37 -6.32 -34.64
N ASP A 278 3.69 -5.68 -33.68
CA ASP A 278 2.56 -6.27 -32.96
C ASP A 278 1.47 -6.70 -33.95
N THR A 279 1.13 -5.83 -34.90
CA THR A 279 0.12 -6.11 -35.94
C THR A 279 0.56 -7.25 -36.86
N ILE A 280 1.84 -7.35 -37.22
CA ILE A 280 2.38 -8.47 -38.00
C ILE A 280 2.22 -9.78 -37.20
N LEU A 281 2.65 -9.77 -35.94
CA LEU A 281 2.53 -10.89 -35.02
C LEU A 281 1.06 -11.35 -34.88
N TYR A 282 0.11 -10.43 -34.73
CA TYR A 282 -1.31 -10.76 -34.64
C TYR A 282 -1.86 -11.40 -35.91
N ASN A 283 -1.43 -10.95 -37.08
CA ASN A 283 -1.82 -11.58 -38.34
C ASN A 283 -1.27 -13.00 -38.47
N ILE A 284 -0.05 -13.27 -37.99
CA ILE A 284 0.50 -14.63 -37.96
C ILE A 284 -0.30 -15.53 -37.00
N ILE A 285 -0.65 -15.03 -35.80
CA ILE A 285 -1.53 -15.76 -34.87
C ILE A 285 -2.88 -16.08 -35.55
N LYS A 286 -3.48 -15.10 -36.23
CA LYS A 286 -4.74 -15.28 -36.95
C LYS A 286 -4.66 -16.37 -38.00
N LEU A 287 -3.57 -16.43 -38.77
CA LEU A 287 -3.32 -17.50 -39.74
C LEU A 287 -3.16 -18.87 -39.05
N ARG A 288 -2.41 -18.94 -37.94
CA ARG A 288 -2.26 -20.19 -37.16
C ARG A 288 -3.57 -20.70 -36.58
N LEU A 289 -4.52 -19.81 -36.28
CA LEU A 289 -5.82 -20.14 -35.70
C LEU A 289 -6.94 -20.31 -36.74
N GLN A 290 -6.63 -20.35 -38.03
CA GLN A 290 -7.63 -20.34 -39.11
C GLN A 290 -8.71 -21.42 -38.95
N ASN A 291 -8.36 -22.63 -38.53
CA ASN A 291 -9.32 -23.72 -38.31
C ASN A 291 -10.34 -23.40 -37.19
N TYR A 292 -9.91 -22.71 -36.14
CA TYR A 292 -10.78 -22.29 -35.04
C TYR A 292 -11.64 -21.08 -35.40
N ILE A 293 -11.13 -20.21 -36.27
CA ILE A 293 -11.87 -19.08 -36.83
C ILE A 293 -12.97 -19.59 -37.78
N ASN A 294 -12.62 -20.49 -38.70
CA ASN A 294 -13.56 -21.08 -39.66
C ASN A 294 -14.70 -21.86 -38.96
N SER A 295 -14.40 -22.47 -37.80
CA SER A 295 -15.40 -23.16 -36.97
C SER A 295 -16.13 -22.23 -35.97
N ASN A 296 -15.92 -20.91 -36.08
CA ASN A 296 -16.50 -19.89 -35.21
C ASN A 296 -16.19 -20.06 -33.70
N ARG A 297 -15.17 -20.83 -33.36
CA ARG A 297 -14.71 -21.01 -31.97
C ARG A 297 -13.85 -19.85 -31.49
N VAL A 298 -13.13 -19.21 -32.41
CA VAL A 298 -12.29 -18.04 -32.15
C VAL A 298 -12.72 -16.89 -33.06
N GLU A 299 -12.85 -15.70 -32.51
CA GLU A 299 -12.92 -14.44 -33.27
C GLU A 299 -11.70 -13.59 -32.95
N MET A 300 -11.10 -12.97 -33.96
CA MET A 300 -9.90 -12.15 -33.77
C MET A 300 -9.95 -10.88 -34.62
N TYR A 301 -9.91 -9.74 -33.92
CA TYR A 301 -9.99 -8.39 -34.44
C TYR A 301 -8.64 -7.70 -34.24
N VAL A 302 -7.99 -7.34 -35.36
CA VAL A 302 -6.72 -6.62 -35.34
C VAL A 302 -7.01 -5.16 -35.65
N ASN A 303 -6.83 -4.29 -34.66
CA ASN A 303 -7.21 -2.89 -34.80
C ASN A 303 -6.21 -2.11 -35.65
N THR A 304 -6.74 -1.27 -36.53
CA THR A 304 -5.97 -0.25 -37.26
C THR A 304 -6.00 1.10 -36.56
N SER A 305 -6.97 1.30 -35.65
CA SER A 305 -7.13 2.46 -34.78
C SER A 305 -6.37 2.25 -33.46
N PRO A 306 -5.84 3.31 -32.83
CA PRO A 306 -5.28 3.24 -31.47
C PRO A 306 -6.29 2.87 -30.37
N TYR A 307 -7.59 2.94 -30.68
CA TYR A 307 -8.68 2.57 -29.80
C TYR A 307 -9.61 1.58 -30.48
N GLY A 308 -10.05 0.58 -29.74
CA GLY A 308 -11.19 -0.27 -30.07
C GLY A 308 -12.28 -0.20 -29.00
N ILE A 309 -13.50 -0.61 -29.36
CA ILE A 309 -14.61 -0.80 -28.42
C ILE A 309 -15.14 -2.21 -28.58
N ARG A 310 -15.29 -2.91 -27.45
CA ARG A 310 -15.87 -4.25 -27.37
C ARG A 310 -17.02 -4.26 -26.39
N GLU A 311 -18.18 -4.75 -26.83
CA GLU A 311 -19.29 -5.03 -25.93
C GLU A 311 -19.20 -6.46 -25.37
N ILE A 312 -19.37 -6.60 -24.05
CA ILE A 312 -19.37 -7.87 -23.33
C ILE A 312 -20.58 -7.86 -22.38
N LEU A 313 -21.57 -8.72 -22.65
CA LEU A 313 -22.81 -8.83 -21.86
C LEU A 313 -23.50 -7.47 -21.63
N GLY A 314 -23.53 -6.60 -22.64
CA GLY A 314 -24.15 -5.26 -22.57
C GLY A 314 -23.24 -4.15 -22.05
N TRP A 315 -22.05 -4.48 -21.54
CA TRP A 315 -21.07 -3.51 -21.06
C TRP A 315 -20.04 -3.21 -22.14
N LYS A 316 -19.78 -1.92 -22.39
CA LYS A 316 -18.85 -1.47 -23.44
C LYS A 316 -17.49 -1.15 -22.87
N PHE A 317 -16.47 -1.81 -23.41
CA PHE A 317 -15.08 -1.66 -23.03
C PHE A 317 -14.34 -0.93 -24.15
N LEU A 318 -13.93 0.31 -23.88
CA LEU A 318 -12.87 0.95 -24.65
C LEU A 318 -11.56 0.23 -24.33
N HIS A 319 -10.73 -0.04 -25.33
CA HIS A 319 -9.42 -0.62 -25.13
C HIS A 319 -8.37 0.03 -26.03
N SER A 320 -7.15 0.14 -25.51
CA SER A 320 -6.01 0.77 -26.16
C SER A 320 -4.72 0.45 -25.43
N HIS A 321 -3.56 0.63 -26.06
CA HIS A 321 -2.29 0.54 -25.37
C HIS A 321 -2.08 1.64 -24.30
N GLY A 322 -2.37 2.91 -24.63
CA GLY A 322 -2.31 4.04 -23.69
C GLY A 322 -1.03 4.89 -23.71
N ASP A 323 -0.17 4.75 -24.73
CA ASP A 323 1.05 5.56 -24.95
C ASP A 323 0.80 7.05 -25.24
N ASP A 324 -0.46 7.43 -25.36
CA ASP A 324 -0.93 8.79 -25.56
C ASP A 324 -1.30 9.49 -24.24
N VAL A 325 -1.32 8.76 -23.13
CA VAL A 325 -1.57 9.30 -21.79
C VAL A 325 -0.31 9.99 -21.26
N LYS A 326 -0.39 11.32 -21.10
CA LYS A 326 0.69 12.08 -20.46
C LYS A 326 0.69 11.83 -18.95
N SER A 327 1.75 11.21 -18.45
CA SER A 327 2.02 11.12 -17.02
C SER A 327 2.70 12.40 -16.51
N TRP A 328 2.33 12.86 -15.30
CA TRP A 328 2.99 13.96 -14.62
C TRP A 328 3.51 13.48 -13.27
N ASN A 329 4.80 13.71 -12.97
CA ASN A 329 5.44 13.32 -11.71
C ASN A 329 5.25 11.82 -11.34
N GLN A 330 5.30 10.93 -12.33
CA GLN A 330 5.07 9.48 -12.17
C GLN A 330 3.66 9.07 -11.71
N ILE A 331 2.72 10.02 -11.64
CA ILE A 331 1.31 9.78 -11.31
C ILE A 331 0.51 9.79 -12.62
N SER A 332 0.12 8.60 -13.08
CA SER A 332 -0.73 8.47 -14.27
C SER A 332 -2.21 8.79 -14.01
N TYR A 333 -2.66 8.82 -12.74
CA TYR A 333 -4.08 9.00 -12.36
C TYR A 333 -4.76 10.19 -13.06
N TYR A 334 -4.19 11.39 -12.97
CA TYR A 334 -4.80 12.59 -13.57
C TYR A 334 -4.80 12.54 -15.09
N GLY A 335 -3.75 11.97 -15.70
CA GLY A 335 -3.67 11.77 -17.14
C GLY A 335 -4.73 10.78 -17.62
N LEU A 336 -4.88 9.66 -16.92
CA LEU A 336 -5.88 8.63 -17.18
C LEU A 336 -7.30 9.20 -17.07
N LYS A 337 -7.62 9.88 -15.97
CA LYS A 337 -8.94 10.47 -15.75
C LYS A 337 -9.30 11.51 -16.82
N ARG A 338 -8.36 12.40 -17.15
CA ARG A 338 -8.56 13.39 -18.22
C ARG A 338 -8.76 12.71 -19.57
N ARG A 339 -7.95 11.69 -19.88
CA ARG A 339 -8.05 11.01 -21.16
C ARG A 339 -9.36 10.24 -21.29
N PHE A 340 -9.76 9.53 -20.24
CA PHE A 340 -11.06 8.86 -20.15
C PHE A 340 -12.20 9.84 -20.44
N ALA A 341 -12.24 11.01 -19.78
CA ALA A 341 -13.27 12.02 -20.00
C ALA A 341 -13.30 12.53 -21.45
N ASN A 342 -12.14 12.88 -22.01
CA ASN A 342 -12.05 13.37 -23.39
C ASN A 342 -12.51 12.32 -24.41
N ILE A 343 -12.13 11.05 -24.24
CA ILE A 343 -12.59 9.99 -25.15
C ILE A 343 -14.07 9.71 -24.92
N LYS A 344 -14.55 9.75 -23.68
CA LYS A 344 -15.98 9.57 -23.38
C LYS A 344 -16.84 10.59 -24.12
N GLU A 345 -16.46 11.87 -24.08
CA GLU A 345 -17.09 12.95 -24.85
C GLU A 345 -17.16 12.65 -26.35
N LEU A 346 -16.07 12.14 -26.95
CA LEU A 346 -16.03 11.77 -28.37
C LEU A 346 -17.03 10.65 -28.73
N TYR A 347 -17.36 9.77 -27.78
CA TYR A 347 -18.25 8.63 -28.00
C TYR A 347 -19.67 8.85 -27.47
N GLU A 348 -20.00 10.02 -26.91
CA GLU A 348 -21.34 10.31 -26.36
C GLU A 348 -22.44 10.08 -27.41
N SER A 349 -22.25 10.54 -28.64
CA SER A 349 -23.21 10.35 -29.73
C SER A 349 -23.25 8.93 -30.31
N SER A 350 -22.28 8.08 -29.98
CA SER A 350 -22.17 6.69 -30.45
C SER A 350 -22.57 5.67 -29.38
N GLY A 351 -23.23 6.14 -28.32
CA GLY A 351 -23.69 5.29 -27.21
C GLY A 351 -22.61 4.97 -26.18
N GLY A 352 -21.52 5.74 -26.14
CA GLY A 352 -20.52 5.75 -25.07
C GLY A 352 -19.73 4.45 -24.86
N PHE A 353 -18.98 4.43 -23.76
CA PHE A 353 -18.38 3.24 -23.17
C PHE A 353 -18.42 3.32 -21.64
N ASP A 354 -18.40 2.17 -20.99
CA ASP A 354 -18.52 2.04 -19.54
C ASP A 354 -17.16 1.92 -18.88
N TYR A 355 -16.27 1.11 -19.47
CA TYR A 355 -14.94 0.82 -18.93
C TYR A 355 -13.84 1.13 -19.94
N TRP A 356 -12.65 1.42 -19.43
CA TRP A 356 -11.45 1.56 -20.25
C TRP A 356 -10.36 0.59 -19.81
N LEU A 357 -9.88 -0.23 -20.74
CA LEU A 357 -8.76 -1.16 -20.58
C LEU A 357 -7.52 -0.53 -21.21
N ASN A 358 -6.43 -0.39 -20.45
CA ASN A 358 -5.17 0.13 -20.98
C ASN A 358 -3.93 -0.52 -20.36
N ALA A 359 -2.75 -0.13 -20.86
CA ALA A 359 -1.46 -0.75 -20.58
C ALA A 359 -0.36 0.33 -20.48
N HIS A 360 0.86 0.06 -20.98
CA HIS A 360 1.97 1.01 -21.15
C HIS A 360 2.68 1.47 -19.86
N THR A 361 1.94 1.74 -18.78
CA THR A 361 2.58 2.23 -17.53
C THR A 361 3.20 1.13 -16.68
N HIS A 362 3.02 -0.15 -17.06
CA HIS A 362 3.50 -1.36 -16.37
C HIS A 362 3.02 -1.48 -14.90
N LYS A 363 1.99 -0.73 -14.53
CA LYS A 363 1.46 -0.62 -13.17
C LYS A 363 -0.01 -1.00 -13.16
N PRO A 364 -0.36 -2.19 -12.63
CA PRO A 364 -1.74 -2.60 -12.55
C PRO A 364 -2.51 -1.63 -11.65
N ALA A 365 -3.65 -1.17 -12.13
CA ALA A 365 -4.52 -0.30 -11.37
C ALA A 365 -5.98 -0.55 -11.74
N TYR A 366 -6.89 -0.33 -10.78
CA TYR A 366 -8.31 -0.22 -11.05
C TYR A 366 -8.79 1.08 -10.43
N ILE A 367 -8.97 2.09 -11.28
CA ILE A 367 -9.29 3.46 -10.90
C ILE A 367 -10.61 3.83 -11.57
N ASP A 368 -11.65 4.08 -10.76
CA ASP A 368 -12.99 4.36 -11.25
C ASP A 368 -13.44 3.27 -12.26
N GLN A 369 -13.58 3.59 -13.54
CA GLN A 369 -13.90 2.63 -14.61
C GLN A 369 -12.70 2.27 -15.51
N THR A 370 -11.48 2.66 -15.11
CA THR A 370 -10.24 2.38 -15.85
C THR A 370 -9.48 1.23 -15.22
N LEU A 371 -9.24 0.18 -16.00
CA LEU A 371 -8.40 -0.96 -15.63
C LEU A 371 -7.10 -0.87 -16.41
N THR A 372 -6.02 -0.52 -15.72
CA THR A 372 -4.67 -0.50 -16.28
C THR A 372 -3.99 -1.82 -16.02
N ASN A 373 -3.47 -2.46 -17.06
CA ASN A 373 -2.79 -3.74 -16.98
C ASN A 373 -1.36 -3.59 -16.43
N GLY A 374 -0.85 -4.68 -15.87
CA GLY A 374 0.57 -4.80 -15.53
C GLY A 374 1.42 -5.19 -16.73
N SER A 375 2.71 -5.43 -16.48
CA SER A 375 3.64 -5.98 -17.46
C SER A 375 4.23 -7.30 -16.95
N ILE A 376 4.66 -8.17 -17.85
CA ILE A 376 5.41 -9.36 -17.47
C ILE A 376 6.93 -9.12 -17.39
N ILE A 377 7.48 -7.98 -17.82
CA ILE A 377 8.94 -7.77 -17.80
C ILE A 377 9.47 -7.54 -16.38
N GLY A 378 8.74 -6.78 -15.57
CA GLY A 378 9.20 -6.35 -14.26
C GLY A 378 10.11 -5.13 -14.31
N LEU A 379 11.01 -5.02 -13.32
CA LEU A 379 11.97 -3.92 -13.22
C LEU A 379 13.10 -4.11 -14.22
N ASN A 380 13.38 -3.10 -15.04
CA ASN A 380 14.55 -3.02 -15.94
C ASN A 380 15.43 -1.81 -15.56
N GLU A 381 16.55 -1.66 -16.26
CA GLU A 381 17.57 -0.64 -16.04
C GLU A 381 16.98 0.77 -16.14
N TYR A 382 16.16 1.03 -17.16
CA TYR A 382 15.49 2.31 -17.36
C TYR A 382 14.53 2.64 -16.23
N SER A 383 13.66 1.70 -15.85
CA SER A 383 12.68 1.93 -14.78
C SER A 383 13.34 2.09 -13.41
N LEU A 384 14.43 1.35 -13.13
CA LEU A 384 15.26 1.54 -11.95
C LEU A 384 15.89 2.94 -11.93
N ALA A 385 16.57 3.33 -13.00
CA ALA A 385 17.29 4.60 -13.06
C ALA A 385 16.36 5.82 -13.04
N LYS A 386 15.23 5.75 -13.76
CA LYS A 386 14.34 6.89 -13.93
C LYS A 386 13.31 7.05 -12.82
N PHE A 387 12.83 5.93 -12.25
CA PHE A 387 11.70 5.96 -11.33
C PHE A 387 12.00 5.40 -9.94
N GLY A 388 13.00 4.53 -9.79
CA GLY A 388 13.36 3.95 -8.50
C GLY A 388 12.23 3.17 -7.82
N ASN A 389 11.25 2.68 -8.58
CA ASN A 389 10.08 1.98 -8.06
C ASN A 389 9.99 0.55 -8.60
N LYS A 390 9.37 -0.35 -7.82
CA LYS A 390 9.13 -1.72 -8.25
C LYS A 390 8.05 -1.72 -9.34
N SER A 391 8.38 -2.26 -10.51
CA SER A 391 7.41 -2.63 -11.54
C SER A 391 6.85 -4.02 -11.22
N PRO A 392 5.58 -4.15 -10.77
CA PRO A 392 5.01 -5.44 -10.41
C PRO A 392 4.86 -6.32 -11.65
N ILE A 393 5.41 -7.53 -11.58
CA ILE A 393 5.33 -8.54 -12.65
C ILE A 393 3.94 -9.17 -12.59
N SER A 394 3.00 -8.66 -13.38
CA SER A 394 1.59 -9.07 -13.28
C SER A 394 0.79 -8.81 -14.55
N GLN A 395 -0.33 -9.53 -14.70
CA GLN A 395 -1.31 -9.35 -15.76
C GLN A 395 -2.71 -9.47 -15.16
N LYS A 396 -3.65 -8.67 -15.66
CA LYS A 396 -5.02 -8.66 -15.15
C LYS A 396 -5.86 -9.80 -15.74
N PHE A 397 -6.61 -10.44 -14.87
CA PHE A 397 -7.64 -11.43 -15.23
C PHE A 397 -8.90 -11.14 -14.41
N PHE A 398 -10.07 -11.10 -15.03
CA PHE A 398 -11.31 -10.76 -14.33
C PHE A 398 -12.55 -11.37 -15.00
N GLY A 399 -13.70 -11.25 -14.33
CA GLY A 399 -15.00 -11.59 -14.91
C GLY A 399 -15.80 -10.34 -15.28
N VAL A 400 -16.71 -10.49 -16.23
CA VAL A 400 -17.75 -9.53 -16.54
C VAL A 400 -19.07 -10.23 -16.36
N ASN A 401 -19.88 -9.76 -15.42
CA ASN A 401 -21.23 -10.25 -15.20
C ASN A 401 -22.24 -9.35 -15.91
N LYS A 402 -23.30 -9.95 -16.42
CA LYS A 402 -24.37 -9.24 -17.15
C LYS A 402 -25.00 -8.11 -16.34
N GLU A 403 -25.24 -8.30 -15.04
CA GLU A 403 -25.91 -7.32 -14.18
C GLU A 403 -24.96 -6.35 -13.49
N TYR A 404 -23.76 -6.82 -13.09
CA TYR A 404 -22.85 -6.05 -12.24
C TYR A 404 -21.60 -5.51 -12.96
N GLY A 405 -21.43 -5.81 -14.24
CA GLY A 405 -20.24 -5.41 -15.00
C GLY A 405 -18.98 -6.13 -14.50
N VAL A 406 -17.88 -5.39 -14.37
CA VAL A 406 -16.58 -5.96 -13.96
C VAL A 406 -16.64 -6.53 -12.54
N ASN A 407 -16.27 -7.80 -12.39
CA ASN A 407 -16.20 -8.51 -11.12
C ASN A 407 -14.95 -9.39 -10.99
N GLY A 408 -14.59 -9.76 -9.75
CA GLY A 408 -13.49 -10.67 -9.47
C GLY A 408 -12.19 -10.29 -10.17
N VAL A 409 -11.67 -9.08 -9.90
CA VAL A 409 -10.46 -8.58 -10.56
C VAL A 409 -9.22 -9.13 -9.88
N TYR A 410 -8.38 -9.83 -10.63
CA TYR A 410 -7.13 -10.41 -10.17
C TYR A 410 -5.93 -9.77 -10.85
N ASP A 411 -5.01 -9.23 -10.05
CA ASP A 411 -3.66 -8.86 -10.50
C ASP A 411 -2.74 -10.06 -10.35
N LEU A 412 -2.76 -10.94 -11.37
CA LEU A 412 -2.06 -12.22 -11.32
C LEU A 412 -0.56 -11.98 -11.27
N GLN A 413 0.04 -12.24 -10.11
CA GLN A 413 1.47 -12.08 -9.88
C GLN A 413 2.26 -13.20 -10.56
N LEU A 414 3.16 -12.84 -11.48
CA LEU A 414 3.92 -13.80 -12.30
C LEU A 414 5.39 -13.95 -11.87
N HIS A 415 5.80 -13.30 -10.78
CA HIS A 415 7.11 -13.53 -10.15
C HIS A 415 7.27 -14.99 -9.65
N ASN A 416 8.49 -15.47 -9.46
CA ASN A 416 8.80 -16.82 -8.94
C ASN A 416 8.13 -17.98 -9.74
N ALA A 417 8.22 -17.97 -11.06
CA ALA A 417 7.79 -19.11 -11.87
C ALA A 417 8.77 -20.28 -11.67
N LYS A 418 8.37 -21.31 -10.94
CA LYS A 418 9.11 -22.60 -10.91
C LYS A 418 8.99 -23.28 -12.28
N GLU A 419 10.07 -23.97 -12.66
CA GLU A 419 10.34 -24.69 -13.91
C GLU A 419 9.12 -25.07 -14.78
N HIS A 420 9.15 -24.67 -16.06
CA HIS A 420 8.49 -25.39 -17.15
C HIS A 420 8.93 -24.91 -18.53
N ASN A 421 8.95 -25.86 -19.47
CA ASN A 421 9.33 -25.67 -20.86
C ASN A 421 8.07 -25.60 -21.73
N PHE A 422 7.82 -24.46 -22.38
CA PHE A 422 7.13 -24.54 -23.67
C PHE A 422 8.04 -25.38 -24.58
N ILE A 423 7.52 -26.49 -25.12
CA ILE A 423 8.26 -27.25 -26.13
C ILE A 423 8.09 -26.48 -27.43
N LEU A 424 9.05 -25.59 -27.70
CA LEU A 424 9.18 -24.91 -28.99
C LEU A 424 9.41 -26.00 -30.05
N ARG A 425 8.63 -25.95 -31.14
CA ARG A 425 8.81 -26.86 -32.29
C ARG A 425 9.68 -26.22 -33.35
#